data_AF-A0A2H3ACB2-F1
#
_entry.id   AF-A0A2H3ACB2-F1
#
_cell.length_a   1.000
_cell.length_b   1.000
_cell.length_c   1.000
_cell.angle_alpha   90.00
_cell.angle_beta   90.00
_cell.angle_gamma   90.00
#
_symmetry.space_group_name_H-M   'P 1'
#
loop_
_entity.id
_entity.type
_entity.pdbx_description
1 polymer ?
#
loop_
_entity_poly.entity_id
_entity_poly.type
_entity_poly.pdbx_seq_one_letter_code
_entity_poly.pdbx_strand_id
1 'polypeptide(L)'
;MADSSQAHYVVYRIECQFNKTSRHSAIYVAMDSHGAGQLLHVRCAVGRPGMLFERQFFVSNGPESLATFVYKIPVGKVRVEDVDRLTEVCYTIAPPAMQYIGDVCQCGAWVNEACLEFRIAGLLFE
;
A
#
# COMPACT_ATOMS: atom_id res chain seq x y z
N MET A 1 -28.99 14.08 0.58
CA MET A 1 -29.08 13.23 1.79
C MET A 1 -27.76 12.46 1.84
N ALA A 2 -26.88 12.81 2.78
CA ALA A 2 -25.61 12.09 2.93
C ALA A 2 -25.93 10.77 3.61
N ASP A 3 -25.79 9.67 2.89
CA ASP A 3 -25.88 8.32 3.46
C ASP A 3 -24.69 8.12 4.41
N SER A 4 -24.93 8.37 5.69
CA SER A 4 -23.93 8.33 6.76
C SER A 4 -23.76 6.93 7.35
N SER A 5 -24.00 5.87 6.57
CA SER A 5 -23.91 4.49 7.05
C SER A 5 -22.80 3.63 6.45
N GLN A 6 -22.05 4.13 5.44
CA GLN A 6 -20.95 3.37 4.86
C GLN A 6 -19.78 3.26 5.84
N ALA A 7 -19.45 2.04 6.23
CA ALA A 7 -18.24 1.74 6.98
C ALA A 7 -17.02 2.05 6.09
N HIS A 8 -15.97 2.58 6.71
CA HIS A 8 -14.73 2.94 6.01
C HIS A 8 -13.52 2.32 6.72
N TYR A 9 -12.52 1.94 5.94
CA TYR A 9 -11.20 1.56 6.41
C TYR A 9 -10.21 2.68 6.18
N VAL A 10 -9.27 2.83 7.12
CA VAL A 10 -8.20 3.82 6.98
C VAL A 10 -7.10 3.24 6.12
N VAL A 11 -6.69 4.01 5.12
CA VAL A 11 -5.58 3.67 4.24
C VAL A 11 -4.34 4.43 4.71
N TYR A 12 -3.26 3.69 4.89
CA TYR A 12 -1.97 4.21 5.31
C TYR A 12 -0.94 4.00 4.21
N ARG A 13 -0.04 4.97 4.04
CA ARG A 13 1.28 4.70 3.48
C ARG A 13 2.18 4.23 4.61
N ILE A 14 2.95 3.17 4.37
CA ILE A 14 3.93 2.67 5.32
C ILE A 14 5.34 2.73 4.73
N GLU A 15 6.33 2.77 5.62
CA GLU A 15 7.73 2.58 5.30
C GLU A 15 8.32 1.44 6.11
N CYS A 16 9.08 0.58 5.43
CA CYS A 16 9.92 -0.43 6.02
C CYS A 16 11.38 -0.14 5.66
N GLN A 17 12.31 -0.46 6.56
CA GLN A 17 13.74 -0.32 6.35
C GLN A 17 14.44 -1.65 6.66
N PHE A 18 15.04 -2.25 5.63
CA PHE A 18 15.74 -3.53 5.72
C PHE A 18 17.19 -3.37 6.16
N ASN A 19 17.80 -2.22 5.84
CA ASN A 19 19.13 -1.82 6.31
C ASN A 19 19.30 -0.30 6.16
N LYS A 20 20.49 0.25 6.47
CA LYS A 20 20.74 1.70 6.43
C LYS A 20 20.40 2.37 5.09
N THR A 21 20.55 1.66 3.98
CA THR A 21 20.34 2.19 2.61
C THR A 21 19.10 1.62 1.92
N SER A 22 18.55 0.52 2.44
CA SER A 22 17.41 -0.19 1.86
C SER A 22 16.11 0.11 2.61
N ARG A 23 15.18 0.76 1.92
CA ARG A 23 13.85 1.21 2.31
C ARG A 23 12.83 0.68 1.32
N HIS A 24 11.61 0.58 1.79
CA HIS A 24 10.48 0.08 1.02
C HIS A 24 9.21 0.81 1.42
N SER A 25 8.41 1.21 0.44
CA SER A 25 7.12 1.85 0.67
C SER A 25 6.00 0.94 0.19
N ALA A 26 4.91 0.94 0.94
CA ALA A 26 3.72 0.16 0.64
C ALA A 26 2.46 0.89 1.10
N ILE A 27 1.31 0.39 0.67
CA ILE A 27 -0.01 0.86 1.10
C ILE A 27 -0.61 -0.21 2.01
N TYR A 28 -1.07 0.18 3.19
CA TYR A 28 -1.75 -0.70 4.13
C TYR A 28 -3.18 -0.22 4.35
N VAL A 29 -4.16 -1.10 4.13
CA VAL A 29 -5.58 -0.85 4.42
C VAL A 29 -5.91 -1.54 5.74
N ALA A 30 -6.17 -0.74 6.79
CA ALA A 30 -6.47 -1.26 8.13
C ALA A 30 -7.97 -1.63 8.21
N MET A 31 -8.24 -2.93 8.25
CA MET A 31 -9.60 -3.49 8.19
C MET A 31 -10.21 -3.73 9.57
N ASP A 32 -9.41 -3.74 10.64
CA ASP A 32 -9.89 -3.80 12.00
C ASP A 32 -8.99 -3.04 12.99
N SER A 33 -9.37 -3.04 14.27
CA SER A 33 -8.62 -2.44 15.37
C SER A 33 -7.43 -3.28 15.86
N HIS A 34 -7.35 -4.56 15.45
CA HIS A 34 -6.32 -5.51 15.87
C HIS A 34 -5.18 -5.63 14.85
N GLY A 35 -5.20 -4.84 13.77
CA GLY A 35 -4.18 -4.84 12.74
C GLY A 35 -4.38 -5.89 11.66
N ALA A 36 -5.59 -6.43 11.51
CA ALA A 36 -5.96 -7.13 10.29
C ALA A 36 -6.11 -6.14 9.14
N GLY A 37 -5.70 -6.55 7.95
CA GLY A 37 -5.73 -5.69 6.78
C GLY A 37 -5.05 -6.28 5.57
N GLN A 38 -4.93 -5.47 4.52
CA GLN A 38 -4.19 -5.85 3.32
C GLN A 38 -3.06 -4.85 3.04
N LEU A 39 -1.94 -5.38 2.59
CA LEU A 39 -0.79 -4.65 2.11
C LEU A 39 -0.77 -4.74 0.59
N LEU A 40 -0.74 -3.58 -0.06
CA LEU A 40 -0.60 -3.44 -1.50
C LEU A 40 0.80 -2.86 -1.74
N HIS A 41 1.66 -3.63 -2.40
CA HIS A 41 3.04 -3.22 -2.62
C HIS A 41 3.62 -3.83 -3.89
N VAL A 42 4.71 -3.24 -4.36
CA VAL A 42 5.59 -3.88 -5.33
C VAL A 42 6.73 -4.57 -4.60
N ARG A 43 7.26 -5.65 -5.15
CA ARG A 43 8.40 -6.39 -4.59
C ARG A 43 9.31 -6.91 -5.68
N CYS A 44 10.56 -7.20 -5.33
CA CYS A 44 11.45 -7.91 -6.25
C CYS A 44 10.90 -9.32 -6.52
N ALA A 45 10.85 -9.68 -7.81
CA ALA A 45 10.54 -11.03 -8.23
C ALA A 45 11.74 -11.94 -8.00
N VAL A 46 11.56 -13.04 -7.27
CA VAL A 46 12.64 -14.03 -7.12
C VAL A 46 12.83 -14.73 -8.46
N GLY A 47 14.04 -14.64 -9.01
CA GLY A 47 14.40 -15.31 -10.27
C GLY A 47 13.86 -14.64 -11.54
N ARG A 48 13.37 -13.39 -11.47
CA ARG A 48 12.98 -12.61 -12.66
C ARG A 48 13.50 -11.17 -12.57
N PRO A 49 13.85 -10.53 -13.68
CA PRO A 49 14.09 -9.09 -13.70
C PRO A 49 12.79 -8.34 -13.41
N GLY A 50 12.89 -7.19 -12.75
CA GLY A 50 11.72 -6.36 -12.45
C GLY A 50 11.16 -6.53 -11.05
N MET A 51 10.28 -5.59 -10.71
CA MET A 51 9.38 -5.74 -9.57
C MET A 51 8.03 -6.30 -10.04
N LEU A 52 7.28 -6.85 -9.09
CA LEU A 52 5.90 -7.32 -9.30
C LEU A 52 5.02 -6.75 -8.21
N PHE A 53 3.78 -6.43 -8.57
CA PHE A 53 2.75 -6.14 -7.59
C PHE A 53 2.40 -7.41 -6.80
N GLU A 54 2.24 -7.25 -5.49
CA GLU A 54 1.80 -8.27 -4.55
C GLU A 54 0.74 -7.66 -3.61
N ARG A 55 -0.31 -8.45 -3.37
CA ARG A 55 -1.27 -8.22 -2.29
C ARG A 55 -1.00 -9.23 -1.20
N GLN A 56 -0.64 -8.75 -0.01
CA GLN A 56 -0.40 -9.57 1.17
C GLN A 56 -1.45 -9.27 2.24
N PHE A 57 -1.95 -10.29 2.94
CA PHE A 57 -2.88 -10.11 4.05
C PHE A 57 -2.17 -10.17 5.40
N PHE A 58 -2.62 -9.32 6.31
CA PHE A 58 -2.32 -9.40 7.74
C PHE A 58 -3.54 -9.95 8.47
N VAL A 59 -3.34 -11.02 9.25
CA VAL A 59 -4.39 -11.62 10.09
C VAL A 59 -4.49 -10.89 11.44
N SER A 60 -3.40 -10.27 11.90
CA SER A 60 -3.33 -9.45 13.10
C SER A 60 -2.03 -8.63 13.14
N ASN A 61 -1.94 -7.71 14.09
CA ASN A 61 -0.77 -6.88 14.45
C ASN A 61 -0.25 -5.92 13.38
N GLY A 62 -0.78 -6.00 12.15
CA GLY A 62 -0.48 -5.06 11.08
C GLY A 62 1.00 -4.99 10.69
N PRO A 63 1.38 -3.97 9.91
CA PRO A 63 2.77 -3.75 9.52
C PRO A 63 3.69 -3.45 10.70
N GLU A 64 3.17 -2.99 11.84
CA GLU A 64 3.93 -2.73 13.07
C GLU A 64 4.60 -3.98 13.66
N SER A 65 4.07 -5.17 13.32
CA SER A 65 4.69 -6.44 13.73
C SER A 65 5.98 -6.77 12.98
N LEU A 66 6.27 -6.09 11.87
CA LEU A 66 7.46 -6.34 11.07
C LEU A 66 8.70 -5.76 11.76
N ALA A 67 9.77 -6.54 11.87
CA ALA A 67 11.05 -6.08 12.42
C ALA A 67 11.67 -4.91 11.63
N THR A 68 11.23 -4.73 10.38
CA THR A 68 11.68 -3.67 9.47
C THR A 68 10.76 -2.46 9.47
N PHE A 69 9.66 -2.46 10.23
CA PHE A 69 8.72 -1.35 10.25
C PHE A 69 9.37 -0.07 10.76
N VAL A 70 9.09 1.06 10.09
CA VAL A 70 9.56 2.38 10.51
C VAL A 70 8.39 3.25 10.92
N TYR A 71 7.46 3.50 10.00
CA TYR A 71 6.31 4.35 10.25
C TYR A 71 5.13 4.01 9.34
N LYS A 72 3.96 4.54 9.71
CA LYS A 72 2.79 4.65 8.84
C LYS A 72 2.19 6.04 8.95
N ILE A 73 1.68 6.57 7.83
CA ILE A 73 0.98 7.85 7.76
C ILE A 73 -0.37 7.65 7.08
N PRO A 74 -1.47 8.19 7.63
CA PRO A 74 -2.77 8.09 6.98
C PRO A 74 -2.74 8.88 5.65
N VAL A 75 -3.28 8.27 4.60
CA VAL A 75 -3.39 8.90 3.26
C VAL A 75 -4.83 9.07 2.79
N GLY A 76 -5.78 8.48 3.51
CA GLY A 76 -7.21 8.63 3.29
C GLY A 76 -8.02 7.47 3.87
N LYS A 77 -9.26 7.36 3.41
CA LYS A 77 -10.20 6.29 3.75
C LYS A 77 -10.79 5.68 2.49
N VAL A 78 -11.12 4.40 2.56
CA VAL A 78 -11.82 3.64 1.50
C VAL A 78 -13.08 3.02 2.09
N ARG A 79 -14.15 2.92 1.30
CA ARG A 79 -15.36 2.19 1.71
C ARG A 79 -15.06 0.70 1.80
N VAL A 80 -15.71 -0.02 2.71
CA VAL A 80 -15.49 -1.45 2.89
C VAL A 80 -15.72 -2.24 1.60
N GLU A 81 -16.76 -1.90 0.84
CA GLU A 81 -17.10 -2.54 -0.44
C GLU A 81 -16.12 -2.23 -1.59
N ASP A 82 -15.33 -1.17 -1.48
CA ASP A 82 -14.42 -0.70 -2.53
C ASP A 82 -12.98 -1.18 -2.34
N VAL A 83 -12.71 -1.93 -1.27
CA VAL A 83 -11.36 -2.41 -0.90
C VAL A 83 -10.71 -3.25 -2.00
N ASP A 84 -11.46 -4.16 -2.63
CA ASP A 84 -10.93 -5.00 -3.70
C ASP A 84 -10.61 -4.18 -4.96
N ARG A 85 -11.36 -3.10 -5.21
CA ARG A 85 -11.11 -2.19 -6.35
C ARG A 85 -9.78 -1.44 -6.23
N LEU A 86 -9.28 -1.21 -5.02
CA LEU A 86 -7.91 -0.70 -4.84
C LEU A 86 -6.88 -1.68 -5.43
N THR A 87 -7.11 -2.98 -5.25
CA THR A 87 -6.22 -4.01 -5.80
C THR A 87 -6.28 -4.02 -7.33
N GLU A 88 -7.48 -3.90 -7.90
CA GLU A 88 -7.68 -3.80 -9.36
C GLU A 88 -6.93 -2.61 -9.96
N VAL A 89 -7.02 -1.43 -9.32
CA VAL A 89 -6.25 -0.24 -9.74
C VAL A 89 -4.74 -0.48 -9.62
N CYS A 90 -4.27 -1.15 -8.56
CA CYS A 90 -2.85 -1.48 -8.45
C CYS A 90 -2.34 -2.37 -9.60
N TYR A 91 -3.19 -3.25 -10.16
CA TYR A 91 -2.82 -4.07 -11.32
C TYR A 91 -2.69 -3.26 -12.63
N THR A 92 -3.30 -2.07 -12.72
CA THR A 92 -3.18 -1.22 -13.91
C THR A 92 -1.92 -0.36 -13.90
N ILE A 93 -1.23 -0.25 -12.75
CA ILE A 93 -0.02 0.55 -12.59
C ILE A 93 1.20 -0.33 -12.81
N ALA A 94 2.01 0.02 -13.81
CA ALA A 94 3.22 -0.73 -14.12
C ALA A 94 4.17 -0.78 -12.91
N PRO A 95 4.55 -1.98 -12.43
CA PRO A 95 5.57 -2.09 -11.40
C PRO A 95 6.91 -1.51 -11.89
N PRO A 96 7.73 -0.92 -11.00
CA PRO A 96 9.05 -0.42 -11.38
C PRO A 96 9.94 -1.54 -11.94
N ALA A 97 10.82 -1.20 -12.88
CA ALA A 97 11.80 -2.14 -13.43
C ALA A 97 12.86 -2.58 -12.38
N MET A 98 13.04 -1.79 -11.32
CA MET A 98 13.95 -2.10 -10.22
C MET A 98 13.57 -1.32 -8.97
N GLN A 99 13.93 -1.83 -7.79
CA GLN A 99 13.65 -1.15 -6.52
C GLN A 99 14.42 0.17 -6.38
N TYR A 100 15.63 0.27 -6.95
CA TYR A 100 16.54 1.39 -6.77
C TYR A 100 17.09 1.89 -8.09
N ILE A 101 16.97 3.20 -8.34
CA ILE A 101 17.70 3.90 -9.41
C ILE A 101 18.64 4.89 -8.70
N GLY A 102 19.94 4.56 -8.69
CA GLY A 102 20.88 5.18 -7.76
C GLY A 102 20.44 4.94 -6.32
N ASP A 103 20.42 6.00 -5.51
CA ASP A 103 19.99 5.93 -4.10
C ASP A 103 18.47 6.13 -3.90
N VAL A 104 17.71 6.24 -4.99
CA VAL A 104 16.27 6.54 -4.93
C VAL A 104 15.45 5.26 -5.01
N CYS A 105 14.70 4.96 -3.93
CA CYS A 105 13.74 3.86 -3.89
C CYS A 105 12.50 4.18 -4.74
N GLN A 106 12.22 3.34 -5.73
CA GLN A 106 11.13 3.51 -6.69
C GLN A 106 9.76 3.08 -6.13
N CYS A 107 9.73 2.32 -5.03
CA CYS A 107 8.48 1.90 -4.39
C CYS A 107 7.67 3.09 -3.87
N GLY A 108 8.37 4.14 -3.42
CA GLY A 108 7.72 5.38 -2.97
C GLY A 108 7.01 6.13 -4.11
N ALA A 109 7.60 6.13 -5.31
CA ALA A 109 6.98 6.71 -6.49
C ALA A 109 5.73 5.91 -6.91
N TRP A 110 5.84 4.58 -6.95
CA TRP A 110 4.70 3.70 -7.24
C TRP A 110 3.54 3.88 -6.23
N VAL A 111 3.84 4.00 -4.93
CA VAL A 111 2.82 4.28 -3.91
C VAL A 111 2.14 5.62 -4.13
N ASN A 112 2.90 6.66 -4.51
CA ASN A 112 2.32 7.97 -4.81
C ASN A 112 1.36 7.91 -6.00
N GLU A 113 1.76 7.21 -7.06
CA GLU A 113 0.94 6.99 -8.25
C GLU A 113 -0.32 6.20 -7.91
N ALA A 114 -0.21 5.10 -7.16
CA ALA A 114 -1.38 4.33 -6.70
C ALA A 114 -2.36 5.18 -5.88
N CYS A 115 -1.86 5.98 -4.93
CA CYS A 115 -2.71 6.88 -4.17
C CYS A 115 -3.36 7.99 -5.02
N LEU A 116 -2.72 8.43 -6.11
CA LEU A 116 -3.31 9.37 -7.05
C LEU A 116 -4.44 8.70 -7.85
N GLU A 117 -4.17 7.52 -8.41
CA GLU A 117 -5.16 6.75 -9.18
C GLU A 117 -6.37 6.36 -8.33
N PHE A 118 -6.17 6.01 -7.06
CA PHE A 118 -7.30 5.76 -6.14
C PHE A 118 -8.20 6.99 -5.96
N ARG A 119 -7.62 8.19 -5.92
CA ARG A 119 -8.41 9.43 -5.82
C ARG A 119 -9.14 9.74 -7.11
N ILE A 120 -8.47 9.56 -8.26
CA ILE A 120 -9.08 9.73 -9.59
C ILE A 120 -10.26 8.77 -9.78
N ALA A 121 -10.11 7.52 -9.32
CA ALA A 121 -11.17 6.50 -9.35
C ALA A 121 -12.28 6.71 -8.31
N GLY A 122 -12.16 7.71 -7.43
CA GLY A 122 -13.13 7.98 -6.37
C GLY A 122 -13.17 6.90 -5.27
N LEU A 123 -12.05 6.22 -5.03
CA LEU A 123 -11.91 5.16 -4.04
C LEU A 123 -11.27 5.63 -2.74
N LEU A 124 -10.46 6.70 -2.79
CA LEU A 124 -9.73 7.24 -1.64
C LEU A 124 -10.19 8.66 -1.31
N PHE A 125 -10.70 8.83 -0.09
CA PHE A 125 -11.25 10.09 0.43
C PHE A 125 -10.39 10.62 1.60
N GLU A 126 -10.40 11.93 1.82
CA GLU A 126 -9.74 12.57 2.98
C GLU A 126 -10.55 12.43 4.28
#